data_AF-A0A845LMB9-F1
#
_entry.id   AF-A0A845LMB9-F1
#
_cell.length_a   1.000
_cell.length_b   1.000
_cell.length_c   1.000
_cell.angle_alpha   90.00
_cell.angle_beta   90.00
_cell.angle_gamma   90.00
#
_symmetry.space_group_name_H-M   'P 1'
#
loop_
_entity.id
_entity.type
_entity.pdbx_description
1 polymer ?
#
loop_
_entity_poly.entity_id
_entity_poly.type
_entity_poly.pdbx_seq_one_letter_code
_entity_poly.pdbx_strand_id
1 'polypeptide(L)'
;MLKKHEGESVLRGVVVEESPSVKGVHLIAESLIGRDQFLLTFRAHFYLVQEEGRWVISSIRREPSLKVPFGQDPFFQGFWYWRVFPTRNTDLILENLRNEDGCHAEEGERGTAVIYMSHMNDSIEMGVDVARDARGQVWIGRREIAVGTVSEERLNALIRDLRRSRLIGHSPGRGPYRLPEIANYAFREGSYANFEELLDAWEVKLDDPLIGPEGWGRDSDNDPVARAVAETAQIGSLLTQFIHWRFAEQWKREWSQFARHTDEPESSFADHPLGALFWEWFVFDRRLRSGSTTLDAFEQEVASHLPPALREALQNWIKNRPGFYVILSLEEKGYWVRDVFGEEKFFIRDPEYNPKKPPYEGGYLLFCRLMPWEEDYRYGGIAFFFPPWYRSPVVSYIRELGLNTGGEVPFDWLSLWRRKSRQILYFVMELRRKQIQPKLITAEGHRASSCRSIFRIADQAALLEALEQLPDLSAPERETQKGQGEICRFKWLEAGLTAQLMNALRAVDVEQTVDGIPLTDIHCLNPGGEMVRQVGNLTLYRQYAVIDTISKERMDIMKRVLIKFCGFYLSHEEDVFEEPETLGSNLVKNKMK
;
A
#
# COMPACT_ATOMS: atom_id res chain seq x y z
N MET A 1 56.29 -16.29 31.72
CA MET A 1 54.92 -16.55 31.24
C MET A 1 53.96 -15.96 32.26
N LEU A 2 53.50 -14.74 32.00
CA LEU A 2 52.61 -13.99 32.89
C LEU A 2 51.19 -14.02 32.33
N LYS A 3 50.24 -14.46 33.18
CA LYS A 3 48.83 -14.05 33.12
C LYS A 3 48.71 -12.57 33.50
N LYS A 4 47.68 -11.90 32.95
CA LYS A 4 47.02 -10.61 33.29
C LYS A 4 46.94 -9.71 32.04
N HIS A 5 45.82 -9.14 31.60
CA HIS A 5 44.39 -9.08 31.97
C HIS A 5 43.66 -8.82 30.63
N GLU A 6 42.52 -9.47 30.34
CA GLU A 6 41.20 -8.81 30.45
C GLU A 6 41.21 -7.36 29.96
N GLY A 7 40.91 -7.19 28.67
CA GLY A 7 40.43 -5.95 28.07
C GLY A 7 39.15 -6.29 27.30
N GLU A 8 38.04 -5.79 27.80
CA GLU A 8 36.68 -6.06 27.36
C GLU A 8 36.49 -5.70 25.87
N SER A 9 36.19 -6.68 25.00
CA SER A 9 35.46 -6.38 23.77
C SER A 9 34.11 -5.81 24.19
N VAL A 10 33.79 -4.60 23.74
CA VAL A 10 32.53 -3.93 24.11
C VAL A 10 31.36 -4.79 23.63
N LEU A 11 30.84 -5.52 24.60
CA LEU A 11 29.69 -6.38 24.53
C LEU A 11 28.46 -5.49 24.51
N ARG A 12 27.64 -5.60 23.47
CA ARG A 12 26.19 -5.39 23.61
C ARG A 12 25.50 -6.60 22.99
N GLY A 13 25.57 -7.73 23.70
CA GLY A 13 24.61 -8.79 23.49
C GLY A 13 23.23 -8.22 23.82
N VAL A 14 22.35 -8.16 22.84
CA VAL A 14 20.95 -7.78 23.05
C VAL A 14 20.20 -9.08 23.32
N VAL A 15 19.46 -9.16 24.43
CA VAL A 15 18.49 -10.24 24.64
C VAL A 15 17.35 -9.98 23.68
N VAL A 16 17.25 -10.79 22.63
CA VAL A 16 16.30 -10.56 21.53
C VAL A 16 14.98 -11.30 21.76
N GLU A 17 14.99 -12.33 22.61
CA GLU A 17 13.83 -13.15 22.90
C GLU A 17 13.90 -13.73 24.32
N GLU A 18 12.85 -13.52 25.11
CA GLU A 18 12.63 -14.18 26.39
C GLU A 18 11.38 -15.06 26.27
N SER A 19 11.51 -16.34 26.60
CA SER A 19 10.43 -17.31 26.50
C SER A 19 10.33 -18.11 27.81
N PRO A 20 9.19 -18.09 28.51
CA PRO A 20 8.98 -18.96 29.67
C PRO A 20 8.90 -20.43 29.22
N SER A 21 9.54 -21.31 29.97
CA SER A 21 9.55 -22.76 29.79
C SER A 21 9.04 -23.46 31.06
N VAL A 22 8.61 -24.71 30.95
CA VAL A 22 8.09 -25.51 32.08
C VAL A 22 9.10 -25.65 33.23
N LYS A 23 10.40 -25.43 32.97
CA LYS A 23 11.48 -25.55 33.95
C LYS A 23 12.11 -24.20 34.36
N GLY A 24 11.72 -23.08 33.76
CA GLY A 24 12.29 -21.75 34.03
C GLY A 24 12.25 -20.81 32.81
N VAL A 25 13.18 -19.87 32.65
CA VAL A 25 13.18 -18.85 31.57
C VAL A 25 14.23 -19.18 30.52
N HIS A 26 13.86 -19.16 29.24
CA HIS A 26 14.78 -19.32 28.12
C HIS A 26 15.02 -17.97 27.44
N LEU A 27 16.25 -17.46 27.54
CA LEU A 27 16.71 -16.24 26.91
C LEU A 27 17.51 -16.57 25.66
N ILE A 28 17.31 -15.80 24.60
CA ILE A 28 18.14 -15.84 23.40
C ILE A 28 18.86 -14.51 23.32
N ALA A 29 20.18 -14.55 23.46
CA ALA A 29 21.03 -13.40 23.20
C ALA A 29 21.67 -13.56 21.83
N GLU A 30 21.70 -12.47 21.07
CA GLU A 30 22.44 -12.39 19.83
C GLU A 30 23.56 -11.38 20.01
N SER A 31 24.77 -11.79 19.67
CA SER A 31 25.98 -10.97 19.73
C SER A 31 26.65 -10.99 18.37
N LEU A 32 27.04 -9.83 17.87
CA LEU A 32 27.86 -9.73 16.68
C LEU A 32 29.33 -9.74 17.09
N ILE A 33 30.09 -10.69 16.53
CA ILE A 33 31.52 -10.85 16.79
C ILE A 33 32.24 -10.79 15.46
N GLY A 34 33.21 -9.89 15.32
CA GLY A 34 34.10 -9.91 14.16
C GLY A 34 35.01 -11.14 14.21
N ARG A 35 35.07 -11.92 13.12
CA ARG A 35 36.02 -13.03 12.97
C ARG A 35 36.37 -13.27 11.49
N ASP A 36 37.66 -13.35 11.20
CA ASP A 36 38.20 -13.75 9.89
C ASP A 36 37.64 -12.91 8.71
N GLN A 37 37.50 -11.58 8.87
CA GLN A 37 36.89 -10.65 7.88
C GLN A 37 35.36 -10.76 7.71
N PHE A 38 34.69 -11.50 8.59
CA PHE A 38 33.24 -11.61 8.60
C PHE A 38 32.69 -11.11 9.92
N LEU A 39 31.56 -10.41 9.87
CA LEU A 39 30.71 -10.29 11.05
C LEU A 39 30.00 -11.63 11.24
N LEU A 40 30.17 -12.20 12.42
CA LEU A 40 29.51 -13.42 12.82
C LEU A 40 28.37 -13.08 13.77
N THR A 41 27.14 -13.46 13.42
CA THR A 41 26.07 -13.51 14.40
C THR A 41 26.27 -14.74 15.27
N PHE A 42 26.56 -14.50 16.54
CA PHE A 42 26.57 -15.53 17.57
C PHE A 42 25.26 -15.48 18.33
N ARG A 43 24.46 -16.51 18.12
CA ARG A 43 23.22 -16.71 18.86
C ARG A 43 23.46 -17.69 20.00
N ALA A 44 23.17 -17.25 21.22
CA ALA A 44 23.32 -18.03 22.43
C ALA A 44 21.97 -18.13 23.16
N HIS A 45 21.58 -19.37 23.45
CA HIS A 45 20.40 -19.71 24.22
C HIS A 45 20.82 -19.96 25.65
N PHE A 46 20.23 -19.24 26.60
CA PHE A 46 20.40 -19.40 28.03
C PHE A 46 19.12 -19.97 28.60
N TYR A 47 19.19 -21.12 29.27
CA TYR A 47 18.06 -21.70 29.98
C TYR A 47 18.28 -21.46 31.47
N LEU A 48 17.52 -20.55 32.04
CA LEU A 48 17.55 -20.21 33.45
C LEU A 48 16.48 -20.99 34.19
N VAL A 49 16.79 -21.42 35.40
CA VAL A 49 15.85 -22.06 36.34
C VAL A 49 15.88 -21.26 37.64
N GLN A 50 14.78 -21.29 38.38
CA GLN A 50 14.71 -20.58 39.67
C GLN A 50 15.08 -21.55 40.79
N GLU A 51 16.23 -21.32 41.44
CA GLU A 51 16.73 -22.10 42.57
C GLU A 51 16.93 -21.17 43.77
N GLU A 52 16.33 -21.51 44.91
CA GLU A 52 16.42 -20.72 46.15
C GLU A 52 16.09 -19.22 45.98
N GLY A 53 15.15 -18.92 45.08
CA GLY A 53 14.74 -17.54 44.78
C GLY A 53 15.69 -16.77 43.85
N ARG A 54 16.71 -17.40 43.27
CA ARG A 54 17.64 -16.81 42.30
C ARG A 54 17.51 -17.48 40.94
N TRP A 55 17.71 -16.73 39.86
CA TRP A 55 17.80 -17.27 38.51
C TRP A 55 19.20 -17.83 38.28
N VAL A 56 19.31 -19.12 38.01
CA VAL A 56 20.55 -19.84 37.74
C VAL A 56 20.52 -20.34 36.30
N ILE A 57 21.58 -20.11 35.53
CA ILE A 57 21.70 -20.64 34.17
C ILE A 57 21.94 -22.15 34.25
N SER A 58 20.90 -22.94 33.98
CA SER A 58 20.96 -24.40 33.95
C SER A 58 21.69 -24.95 32.71
N SER A 59 21.59 -24.26 31.57
CA SER A 59 22.34 -24.65 30.37
C SER A 59 22.50 -23.48 29.40
N ILE A 60 23.56 -23.55 28.60
CA ILE A 60 23.84 -22.62 27.50
C ILE A 60 23.97 -23.45 26.22
N ARG A 61 23.19 -23.11 25.20
CA ARG A 61 23.35 -23.69 23.85
C ARG A 61 23.75 -22.58 22.89
N ARG A 62 24.89 -22.75 22.22
CA ARG A 62 25.35 -21.82 21.18
C ARG A 62 24.94 -22.37 19.82
N GLU A 63 24.36 -21.53 18.98
CA GLU A 63 24.21 -21.85 17.57
C GLU A 63 25.55 -21.64 16.85
N PRO A 64 25.81 -22.35 15.74
CA PRO A 64 26.94 -22.05 14.88
C PRO A 64 26.85 -20.61 14.41
N SER A 65 27.96 -19.90 14.47
CA SER A 65 28.05 -18.53 13.99
C SER A 65 27.73 -18.45 12.51
N LEU A 66 26.81 -17.58 12.12
CA LEU A 66 26.50 -17.32 10.72
C LEU A 66 27.25 -16.08 10.25
N LYS A 67 27.83 -16.13 9.05
CA LYS A 67 28.43 -14.96 8.40
C LYS A 67 27.31 -14.02 7.96
N VAL A 68 27.39 -12.76 8.36
CA VAL A 68 26.49 -11.71 7.88
C VAL A 68 26.86 -11.38 6.42
N PRO A 69 25.93 -11.47 5.47
CA PRO A 69 26.18 -11.06 4.09
C PRO A 69 26.45 -9.55 3.99
N PHE A 70 27.35 -9.15 3.09
CA PHE A 70 27.61 -7.74 2.78
C PHE A 70 26.31 -7.00 2.43
N GLY A 71 26.06 -5.86 3.08
CA GLY A 71 24.89 -5.00 2.83
C GLY A 71 23.64 -5.26 3.67
N GLN A 72 23.68 -6.21 4.63
CA GLN A 72 22.56 -6.48 5.55
C GLN A 72 22.76 -5.97 6.98
N ASP A 73 23.75 -5.10 7.22
CA ASP A 73 24.16 -4.77 8.60
C ASP A 73 23.33 -3.63 9.27
N PRO A 74 22.91 -3.79 10.55
CA PRO A 74 22.02 -2.87 11.30
C PRO A 74 22.51 -1.47 11.66
N PHE A 75 23.82 -1.26 11.70
CA PHE A 75 24.42 -0.37 12.71
C PHE A 75 24.64 1.08 12.24
N PHE A 76 23.83 1.58 11.31
CA PHE A 76 23.95 2.95 10.80
C PHE A 76 23.17 3.95 11.67
N GLN A 77 23.54 4.11 12.95
CA GLN A 77 22.97 5.16 13.79
C GLN A 77 24.07 5.93 14.53
N GLY A 78 24.33 7.14 14.06
CA GLY A 78 25.27 8.09 14.64
C GLY A 78 25.50 9.30 13.73
N PHE A 79 25.85 10.43 14.34
CA PHE A 79 26.39 11.57 13.60
C PHE A 79 27.90 11.52 13.64
N TRP A 80 28.52 11.81 12.50
CA TRP A 80 29.94 12.10 12.42
C TRP A 80 30.17 13.60 12.51
N TYR A 81 31.21 13.95 13.25
CA TYR A 81 31.72 15.30 13.39
C TYR A 81 32.96 15.42 12.52
N TRP A 82 32.90 16.29 11.53
CA TRP A 82 33.97 16.49 10.55
C TRP A 82 34.58 17.87 10.66
N ARG A 83 35.90 18.00 10.49
CA ARG A 83 36.58 19.29 10.34
C ARG A 83 37.52 19.25 9.15
N VAL A 84 37.48 20.31 8.34
CA VAL A 84 38.21 20.38 7.07
C VAL A 84 39.36 21.38 7.16
N PHE A 85 40.53 20.99 6.68
CA PHE A 85 41.75 21.79 6.71
C PHE A 85 42.30 21.96 5.30
N PRO A 86 42.57 23.19 4.83
CA PRO A 86 43.24 23.39 3.55
C PRO A 86 44.69 22.89 3.64
N THR A 87 45.17 22.27 2.56
CA THR A 87 46.57 21.83 2.44
C THR A 87 47.06 21.94 1.00
N ARG A 88 48.38 22.10 0.83
CA ARG A 88 49.05 22.08 -0.48
C ARG A 88 49.89 20.82 -0.70
N ASN A 89 50.02 19.97 0.33
CA ASN A 89 50.97 18.86 0.38
C ASN A 89 50.25 17.55 0.72
N THR A 90 49.22 17.21 -0.04
CA THR A 90 48.35 16.05 0.20
C THR A 90 49.11 14.74 0.08
N ASP A 91 50.00 14.64 -0.91
CA ASP A 91 50.80 13.44 -1.17
C ASP A 91 51.76 13.15 -0.02
N LEU A 92 52.44 14.18 0.49
CA LEU A 92 53.35 14.06 1.63
C LEU A 92 52.59 13.65 2.91
N ILE A 93 51.38 14.17 3.10
CA ILE A 93 50.57 13.85 4.29
C ILE A 93 50.03 12.42 4.20
N LEU A 94 49.58 12.00 3.01
CA LEU A 94 49.19 10.62 2.73
C LEU A 94 50.35 9.66 2.94
N GLU A 95 51.55 9.99 2.45
CA GLU A 95 52.76 9.17 2.66
C GLU A 95 53.13 9.08 4.14
N ASN A 96 53.10 10.20 4.87
CA ASN A 96 53.38 10.18 6.31
C ASN A 96 52.36 9.35 7.09
N LEU A 97 51.07 9.48 6.79
CA LEU A 97 50.01 8.72 7.45
C LEU A 97 50.06 7.23 7.09
N ARG A 98 50.48 6.86 5.88
CA ARG A 98 50.73 5.45 5.52
C ARG A 98 51.84 4.82 6.34
N ASN A 99 52.83 5.62 6.73
CA ASN A 99 53.97 5.19 7.51
C ASN A 99 53.74 5.30 9.03
N GLU A 100 52.59 5.84 9.46
CA GLU A 100 52.24 5.98 10.88
C GLU A 100 51.57 4.70 11.41
N ASP A 101 52.14 4.13 12.47
CA ASP A 101 51.61 2.90 13.08
C ASP A 101 50.14 3.07 13.50
N GLY A 102 49.30 2.08 13.16
CA GLY A 102 47.86 2.09 13.45
C GLY A 102 47.00 2.83 12.42
N CYS A 103 47.58 3.36 11.34
CA CYS A 103 46.83 3.94 10.22
C CYS A 103 46.58 2.90 9.11
N HIS A 104 45.36 2.85 8.60
CA HIS A 104 44.98 2.05 7.43
C HIS A 104 44.49 2.97 6.31
N ALA A 105 45.10 2.90 5.13
CA ALA A 105 44.75 3.75 4.00
C ALA A 105 43.96 2.96 2.94
N GLU A 106 42.75 3.44 2.63
CA GLU A 106 41.96 3.04 1.46
C GLU A 106 42.12 4.10 0.37
N GLU A 107 42.68 3.73 -0.77
CA GLU A 107 42.80 4.63 -1.91
C GLU A 107 41.46 4.73 -2.63
N GLY A 108 40.95 5.97 -2.77
CA GLY A 108 39.78 6.27 -3.57
C GLY A 108 40.16 6.63 -5.01
N GLU A 109 39.15 6.85 -5.84
CA GLU A 109 39.38 7.33 -7.20
C GLU A 109 39.97 8.76 -7.20
N ARG A 110 40.62 9.14 -8.32
CA ARG A 110 41.09 10.50 -8.61
C ARG A 110 42.18 11.08 -7.68
N GLY A 111 42.90 10.23 -6.96
CA GLY A 111 44.01 10.60 -6.07
C GLY A 111 43.55 11.06 -4.69
N THR A 112 42.40 10.55 -4.24
CA THR A 112 41.89 10.75 -2.88
C THR A 112 42.18 9.50 -2.04
N ALA A 113 42.20 9.64 -0.72
CA ALA A 113 42.36 8.50 0.17
C ALA A 113 41.58 8.72 1.47
N VAL A 114 41.03 7.64 2.03
CA VAL A 114 40.47 7.61 3.38
C VAL A 114 41.45 6.87 4.28
N ILE A 115 41.88 7.51 5.37
CA ILE A 115 42.78 6.90 6.34
C ILE A 115 42.05 6.70 7.66
N TYR A 116 41.99 5.46 8.10
CA TYR A 116 41.42 5.08 9.39
C TYR A 116 42.53 5.03 10.43
N MET A 117 42.38 5.80 11.50
CA MET A 117 43.35 5.84 12.60
C MET A 117 42.85 4.95 13.73
N SER A 118 43.45 3.79 13.98
CA SER A 118 43.01 2.81 15.00
C SER A 118 43.92 2.76 16.23
N HIS A 119 43.44 2.19 17.35
CA HIS A 119 44.28 1.91 18.51
C HIS A 119 45.00 0.57 18.31
N MET A 120 46.29 0.63 17.92
CA MET A 120 47.22 -0.50 17.76
C MET A 120 46.79 -1.58 16.72
N ASN A 121 47.80 -2.26 16.17
CA ASN A 121 47.78 -3.15 15.01
C ASN A 121 46.83 -4.37 15.05
N ASP A 122 45.98 -4.50 16.07
CA ASP A 122 45.14 -5.69 16.28
C ASP A 122 43.91 -5.74 15.34
N SER A 123 43.41 -4.60 14.87
CA SER A 123 42.16 -4.55 14.06
C SER A 123 42.29 -5.20 12.67
N ILE A 124 43.46 -5.08 12.03
CA ILE A 124 43.77 -5.69 10.73
C ILE A 124 44.05 -7.19 10.88
N GLU A 125 44.76 -7.61 11.94
CA GLU A 125 45.01 -9.04 12.23
C GLU A 125 43.74 -9.77 12.69
N MET A 126 42.77 -9.06 13.26
CA MET A 126 41.48 -9.62 13.73
C MET A 126 40.36 -9.60 12.67
N GLY A 127 40.59 -9.00 11.49
CA GLY A 127 39.58 -8.92 10.42
C GLY A 127 38.33 -8.14 10.80
N VAL A 128 38.49 -7.08 11.62
CA VAL A 128 37.42 -6.16 12.02
C VAL A 128 37.37 -5.00 11.01
N ASP A 129 36.17 -4.50 10.71
CA ASP A 129 36.00 -3.27 9.92
C ASP A 129 36.68 -2.08 10.63
N VAL A 130 37.86 -1.71 10.10
CA VAL A 130 38.73 -0.66 10.65
C VAL A 130 37.98 0.69 10.74
N ALA A 131 36.92 0.87 9.94
CA ALA A 131 36.16 2.11 9.90
C ALA A 131 35.40 2.45 11.19
N ARG A 132 35.07 1.46 12.03
CA ARG A 132 34.26 1.65 13.25
C ARG A 132 35.05 1.67 14.54
N ASP A 133 36.18 0.97 14.61
CA ASP A 133 37.07 0.99 15.78
C ASP A 133 38.17 2.06 15.67
N ALA A 134 38.16 2.82 14.58
CA ALA A 134 39.05 3.96 14.41
C ALA A 134 38.73 5.07 15.43
N ARG A 135 39.79 5.63 16.05
CA ARG A 135 39.80 6.93 16.73
C ARG A 135 39.17 8.02 15.84
N GLY A 136 39.32 7.89 14.53
CA GLY A 136 38.69 8.73 13.52
C GLY A 136 39.11 8.39 12.11
N GLN A 137 38.51 9.11 11.17
CA GLN A 137 38.78 9.02 9.74
C GLN A 137 39.47 10.31 9.29
N VAL A 138 40.46 10.19 8.42
CA VAL A 138 41.15 11.29 7.77
C VAL A 138 41.02 11.10 6.27
N TRP A 139 40.16 11.88 5.65
CA TRP A 139 40.04 11.92 4.20
C TRP A 139 41.03 12.95 3.64
N ILE A 140 41.78 12.54 2.63
CA ILE A 140 42.79 13.36 1.97
C ILE A 140 42.30 13.63 0.55
N GLY A 141 41.85 14.86 0.34
CA GLY A 141 41.51 15.39 -0.98
C GLY A 141 42.70 15.99 -1.69
N ARG A 142 42.50 16.56 -2.89
CA ARG A 142 43.58 17.23 -3.66
C ARG A 142 44.10 18.53 -3.05
N ARG A 143 43.31 19.22 -2.23
CA ARG A 143 43.64 20.54 -1.65
C ARG A 143 43.20 20.70 -0.20
N GLU A 144 42.69 19.64 0.40
CA GLU A 144 42.18 19.69 1.76
C GLU A 144 42.24 18.31 2.42
N ILE A 145 42.12 18.34 3.75
CA ILE A 145 42.05 17.16 4.59
C ILE A 145 40.81 17.29 5.46
N ALA A 146 39.91 16.32 5.41
CA ALA A 146 38.74 16.26 6.27
C ALA A 146 38.94 15.21 7.35
N VAL A 147 38.85 15.61 8.62
CA VAL A 147 39.03 14.74 9.79
C VAL A 147 37.66 14.50 10.42
N GLY A 148 37.22 13.25 10.51
CA GLY A 148 35.91 12.83 10.98
C GLY A 148 35.99 11.92 12.20
N THR A 149 35.11 12.09 13.18
CA THR A 149 34.94 11.14 14.29
C THR A 149 33.48 11.08 14.75
N VAL A 150 33.10 10.06 15.52
CA VAL A 150 31.74 9.89 16.06
C VAL A 150 31.36 10.85 17.20
N SER A 151 32.28 11.72 17.66
CA SER A 151 32.00 12.71 18.72
C SER A 151 32.93 13.91 18.65
N GLU A 152 32.45 15.11 18.96
CA GLU A 152 33.28 16.33 18.91
C GLU A 152 34.52 16.30 19.83
N GLU A 153 34.43 15.67 21.01
CA GLU A 153 35.57 15.52 21.92
C GLU A 153 36.70 14.70 21.30
N ARG A 154 36.37 13.56 20.67
CA ARG A 154 37.31 12.72 19.93
C ARG A 154 37.89 13.45 18.73
N LEU A 155 37.07 14.21 18.00
CA LEU A 155 37.53 15.05 16.89
C LEU A 155 38.59 16.06 17.36
N ASN A 156 38.34 16.75 18.47
CA ASN A 156 39.28 17.72 19.04
C ASN A 156 40.56 17.06 19.57
N ALA A 157 40.49 15.81 20.07
CA ALA A 157 41.68 15.04 20.44
C ALA A 157 42.50 14.66 19.20
N LEU A 158 41.85 14.13 18.16
CA LEU A 158 42.49 13.71 16.92
C LEU A 158 43.17 14.86 16.19
N ILE A 159 42.51 16.02 16.10
CA ILE A 159 43.09 17.25 15.54
C ILE A 159 44.36 17.68 16.30
N ARG A 160 44.37 17.56 17.64
CA ARG A 160 45.56 17.90 18.44
C ARG A 160 46.72 16.96 18.13
N ASP A 161 46.45 15.68 17.97
CA ASP A 161 47.46 14.67 17.64
C ASP A 161 48.02 14.91 16.22
N LEU A 162 47.16 15.11 15.22
CA LEU A 162 47.58 15.44 13.84
C LEU A 162 48.41 16.73 13.76
N ARG A 163 48.12 17.75 14.59
CA ARG A 163 48.93 18.97 14.69
C ARG A 163 50.29 18.73 15.32
N ARG A 164 50.37 17.89 16.36
CA ARG A 164 51.64 17.52 17.01
C ARG A 164 52.55 16.79 16.03
N SER A 165 51.99 15.91 15.21
CA SER A 165 52.69 15.22 14.11
C SER A 165 52.97 16.11 12.90
N ARG A 166 52.59 17.40 12.94
CA ARG A 166 52.75 18.40 11.86
C ARG A 166 52.08 17.99 10.54
N LEU A 167 51.08 17.12 10.60
CA LEU A 167 50.32 16.65 9.43
C LEU A 167 49.28 17.67 8.97
N ILE A 168 48.73 18.43 9.92
CA ILE A 168 47.84 19.57 9.64
C ILE A 168 48.38 20.84 10.30
N GLY A 169 48.11 22.00 9.70
CA GLY A 169 48.56 23.29 10.22
C GLY A 169 47.84 23.75 11.50
N HIS A 170 48.30 24.86 12.06
CA HIS A 170 47.66 25.50 13.22
C HIS A 170 46.35 26.23 12.89
N SER A 171 45.97 26.29 11.61
CA SER A 171 44.66 26.83 11.19
C SER A 171 43.53 26.10 11.92
N PRO A 172 42.48 26.81 12.40
CA PRO A 172 41.37 26.20 13.12
C PRO A 172 40.63 25.13 12.31
N GLY A 173 40.67 25.21 10.97
CA GLY A 173 39.86 24.38 10.06
C GLY A 173 38.42 24.91 9.95
N ARG A 174 37.69 24.46 8.92
CA ARG A 174 36.24 24.71 8.76
C ARG A 174 35.45 23.60 9.47
N GLY A 175 34.36 23.95 10.16
CA GLY A 175 33.53 23.02 10.96
C GLY A 175 33.60 23.26 12.49
N PRO A 176 33.11 22.33 13.34
CA PRO A 176 32.75 20.95 13.01
C PRO A 176 31.40 20.84 12.27
N TYR A 177 31.40 20.09 11.18
CA TYR A 177 30.20 19.71 10.44
C TYR A 177 29.61 18.43 11.04
N ARG A 178 28.31 18.41 11.26
CA ARG A 178 27.61 17.26 11.84
C ARG A 178 26.82 16.56 10.74
N LEU A 179 27.34 15.43 10.25
CA LEU A 179 26.77 14.68 9.13
C LEU A 179 26.24 13.32 9.59
N PRO A 180 25.11 12.83 9.05
CA PRO A 180 24.64 11.47 9.35
C PRO A 180 25.57 10.42 8.73
N GLU A 181 25.60 9.20 9.29
CA GLU A 181 26.43 8.09 8.79
C GLU A 181 26.25 7.81 7.28
N ILE A 182 25.04 8.00 6.73
CA ILE A 182 24.80 7.82 5.29
C ILE A 182 25.56 8.82 4.41
N ALA A 183 25.76 10.05 4.91
CA ALA A 183 26.59 11.04 4.22
C ALA A 183 28.06 10.62 4.27
N ASN A 184 28.50 10.07 5.41
CA ASN A 184 29.84 9.49 5.55
C ASN A 184 30.04 8.33 4.55
N TYR A 185 29.05 7.44 4.42
CA TYR A 185 29.10 6.34 3.47
C TYR A 185 29.20 6.83 2.02
N ALA A 186 28.32 7.75 1.60
CA ALA A 186 28.38 8.33 0.25
C ALA A 186 29.71 9.04 -0.03
N PHE A 187 30.33 9.61 1.01
CA PHE A 187 31.65 10.21 0.92
C PHE A 187 32.78 9.19 0.75
N ARG A 188 32.71 8.03 1.42
CA ARG A 188 33.70 6.94 1.31
C ARG A 188 33.72 6.28 -0.07
N GLU A 189 32.56 6.16 -0.70
CA GLU A 189 32.42 5.58 -2.05
C GLU A 189 33.03 6.48 -3.15
N GLY A 190 33.71 7.57 -2.79
CA GLY A 190 34.40 8.45 -3.75
C GLY A 190 33.45 9.22 -4.66
N SER A 191 32.18 9.35 -4.27
CA SER A 191 31.16 10.04 -5.07
C SER A 191 31.39 11.55 -5.21
N TYR A 192 32.30 12.11 -4.40
CA TYR A 192 32.58 13.55 -4.34
C TYR A 192 34.08 13.81 -4.50
N ALA A 193 34.46 14.81 -5.30
CA ALA A 193 35.86 15.15 -5.54
C ALA A 193 36.46 15.96 -4.37
N ASN A 194 35.63 16.62 -3.57
CA ASN A 194 36.04 17.31 -2.36
C ASN A 194 34.95 17.34 -1.26
N PHE A 195 35.34 17.61 -0.03
CA PHE A 195 34.44 17.70 1.12
C PHE A 195 33.49 18.89 1.00
N GLU A 196 33.91 19.97 0.32
CA GLU A 196 33.03 21.09 -0.02
C GLU A 196 31.94 20.67 -1.02
N GLU A 197 32.24 19.79 -1.98
CA GLU A 197 31.23 19.20 -2.88
C GLU A 197 30.29 18.23 -2.15
N LEU A 198 30.80 17.46 -1.17
CA LEU A 198 29.95 16.68 -0.25
C LEU A 198 29.04 17.63 0.54
N LEU A 199 29.61 18.67 1.15
CA LEU A 199 28.85 19.65 1.91
C LEU A 199 27.86 20.37 1.02
N ASP A 200 28.20 20.81 -0.17
CA ASP A 200 27.26 21.44 -1.10
C ASP A 200 26.15 20.45 -1.48
N ALA A 201 26.49 19.19 -1.78
CA ALA A 201 25.49 18.17 -2.08
C ALA A 201 24.63 17.80 -0.87
N TRP A 202 25.13 17.98 0.35
CA TRP A 202 24.45 17.60 1.58
C TRP A 202 23.76 18.77 2.28
N GLU A 203 24.28 20.00 2.19
CA GLU A 203 23.67 21.28 2.52
C GLU A 203 22.56 21.56 1.53
N VAL A 204 22.75 21.31 0.22
CA VAL A 204 21.60 21.26 -0.71
C VAL A 204 20.61 20.20 -0.27
N LYS A 205 21.00 19.00 0.19
CA LYS A 205 20.01 17.99 0.68
C LYS A 205 19.44 18.24 2.09
N LEU A 206 20.04 19.12 2.89
CA LEU A 206 19.63 19.45 4.26
C LEU A 206 18.84 20.77 4.31
N ASP A 207 19.18 21.73 3.45
CA ASP A 207 18.47 23.00 3.23
C ASP A 207 17.44 22.91 2.09
N ASP A 208 17.52 21.92 1.20
CA ASP A 208 16.44 21.52 0.29
C ASP A 208 15.75 20.28 0.88
N PRO A 209 14.64 20.44 1.62
CA PRO A 209 13.91 19.33 2.24
C PRO A 209 13.29 18.35 1.20
N LEU A 210 13.48 18.56 -0.11
CA LEU A 210 12.72 17.90 -1.18
C LEU A 210 13.51 16.93 -2.08
N ILE A 211 14.82 16.73 -1.91
CA ILE A 211 15.60 15.87 -2.84
C ILE A 211 15.83 14.45 -2.31
N GLY A 212 14.76 13.63 -2.35
CA GLY A 212 14.82 12.20 -2.66
C GLY A 212 14.76 11.97 -4.19
N PRO A 213 15.08 10.77 -4.71
CA PRO A 213 15.50 10.56 -6.11
C PRO A 213 14.40 10.59 -7.19
N GLU A 214 13.33 11.38 -7.03
CA GLU A 214 12.28 11.52 -8.06
C GLU A 214 11.74 12.95 -8.29
N GLY A 215 12.49 14.00 -7.90
CA GLY A 215 12.23 15.35 -8.45
C GLY A 215 10.82 15.90 -8.21
N TRP A 216 10.31 15.79 -6.98
CA TRP A 216 9.03 16.37 -6.59
C TRP A 216 9.22 17.77 -6.00
N GLY A 217 8.81 18.79 -6.75
CA GLY A 217 8.47 20.12 -6.24
C GLY A 217 9.63 21.11 -6.10
N ARG A 218 9.98 21.81 -7.18
CA ARG A 218 10.33 23.23 -7.01
C ARG A 218 9.01 23.96 -6.80
N ASP A 219 8.77 24.47 -5.60
CA ASP A 219 8.17 25.80 -5.38
C ASP A 219 7.91 26.09 -3.89
N SER A 220 8.77 26.95 -3.33
CA SER A 220 8.64 27.71 -2.08
C SER A 220 8.51 26.96 -0.75
N ASP A 221 9.33 27.35 0.22
CA ASP A 221 9.30 26.94 1.64
C ASP A 221 7.96 27.14 2.38
N ASN A 222 6.91 27.58 1.68
CA ASN A 222 5.58 27.86 2.20
C ASN A 222 4.51 26.85 1.75
N ASP A 223 4.83 25.77 1.05
CA ASP A 223 3.83 24.74 0.74
C ASP A 223 3.76 23.66 1.84
N PRO A 224 2.77 23.71 2.76
CA PRO A 224 2.60 22.71 3.79
C PRO A 224 2.31 21.31 3.23
N VAL A 225 1.80 21.21 1.99
CA VAL A 225 1.56 19.94 1.30
C VAL A 225 2.89 19.24 1.01
N ALA A 226 3.81 19.95 0.35
CA ALA A 226 5.11 19.42 -0.06
C ALA A 226 5.93 18.98 1.15
N ARG A 227 5.94 19.80 2.21
CA ARG A 227 6.59 19.47 3.47
C ARG A 227 6.03 18.20 4.12
N ALA A 228 4.71 18.08 4.22
CA ALA A 228 4.09 16.89 4.82
C ALA A 228 4.34 15.62 4.01
N VAL A 229 4.37 15.72 2.67
CA VAL A 229 4.74 14.60 1.78
C VAL A 229 6.19 14.19 2.02
N ALA A 230 7.12 15.16 2.09
CA ALA A 230 8.54 14.89 2.35
C ALA A 230 8.77 14.23 3.72
N GLU A 231 8.14 14.74 4.79
CA GLU A 231 8.21 14.16 6.13
C GLU A 231 7.65 12.72 6.15
N THR A 232 6.52 12.49 5.47
CA THR A 232 5.91 11.16 5.30
C THR A 232 6.83 10.19 4.56
N ALA A 233 7.46 10.64 3.47
CA ALA A 233 8.40 9.84 2.70
C ALA A 233 9.66 9.49 3.52
N GLN A 234 10.19 10.45 4.29
CA GLN A 234 11.34 10.21 5.17
C GLN A 234 11.04 9.17 6.25
N ILE A 235 9.88 9.29 6.94
CA ILE A 235 9.46 8.29 7.93
C ILE A 235 9.27 6.93 7.26
N GLY A 236 8.61 6.88 6.10
CA GLY A 236 8.40 5.63 5.36
C GLY A 236 9.71 4.94 4.98
N SER A 237 10.72 5.71 4.54
CA SER A 237 12.05 5.22 4.21
C SER A 237 12.78 4.67 5.44
N LEU A 238 12.84 5.44 6.53
CA LEU A 238 13.47 5.03 7.79
C LEU A 238 12.81 3.77 8.36
N LEU A 239 11.49 3.68 8.28
CA LEU A 239 10.73 2.55 8.75
C LEU A 239 10.98 1.29 7.90
N THR A 240 11.11 1.45 6.59
CA THR A 240 11.47 0.34 5.68
C THR A 240 12.86 -0.19 5.99
N GLN A 241 13.83 0.69 6.24
CA GLN A 241 15.18 0.31 6.68
C GLN A 241 15.13 -0.41 8.03
N PHE A 242 14.37 0.11 8.99
CA PHE A 242 14.16 -0.53 10.29
C PHE A 242 13.51 -1.92 10.15
N ILE A 243 12.55 -2.10 9.24
CA ILE A 243 11.95 -3.41 8.95
C ILE A 243 12.98 -4.39 8.40
N HIS A 244 13.74 -4.00 7.39
CA HIS A 244 14.78 -4.85 6.82
C HIS A 244 15.83 -5.22 7.85
N TRP A 245 16.16 -4.31 8.76
CA TRP A 245 17.06 -4.61 9.86
C TRP A 245 16.42 -5.57 10.89
N ARG A 246 15.33 -5.13 11.52
CA ARG A 246 14.80 -5.75 12.75
C ARG A 246 13.92 -6.97 12.46
N PHE A 247 13.35 -7.01 11.27
CA PHE A 247 12.29 -7.94 10.89
C PHE A 247 12.49 -8.57 9.50
N ALA A 248 13.71 -8.60 8.95
CA ALA A 248 14.00 -9.12 7.60
C ALA A 248 13.37 -10.49 7.32
N GLU A 249 13.57 -11.45 8.23
CA GLU A 249 13.05 -12.81 8.07
C GLU A 249 11.51 -12.86 8.13
N GLN A 250 10.90 -12.10 9.04
CA GLN A 250 9.44 -12.01 9.13
C GLN A 250 8.88 -11.30 7.89
N TRP A 251 9.48 -10.20 7.47
CA TRP A 251 9.12 -9.47 6.26
C TRP A 251 9.13 -10.38 5.03
N LYS A 252 10.24 -11.09 4.80
CA LYS A 252 10.38 -12.04 3.68
C LYS A 252 9.31 -13.13 3.74
N ARG A 253 9.10 -13.74 4.92
CA ARG A 253 8.12 -14.81 5.09
C ARG A 253 6.69 -14.32 4.89
N GLU A 254 6.31 -13.19 5.48
CA GLU A 254 4.97 -12.63 5.33
C GLU A 254 4.73 -12.15 3.89
N TRP A 255 5.74 -11.56 3.24
CA TRP A 255 5.67 -11.17 1.83
C TRP A 255 5.41 -12.37 0.94
N SER A 256 6.18 -13.46 1.08
CA SER A 256 5.96 -14.68 0.30
C SER A 256 4.57 -15.27 0.51
N GLN A 257 3.99 -15.16 1.72
CA GLN A 257 2.61 -15.59 1.96
C GLN A 257 1.58 -14.63 1.33
N PHE A 258 1.84 -13.33 1.40
CA PHE A 258 0.99 -12.31 0.80
C PHE A 258 0.96 -12.42 -0.72
N ALA A 259 2.13 -12.47 -1.37
CA ALA A 259 2.29 -12.55 -2.82
C ALA A 259 1.61 -13.79 -3.43
N ARG A 260 1.58 -14.94 -2.73
CA ARG A 260 0.81 -16.13 -3.18
C ARG A 260 -0.69 -15.88 -3.37
N HIS A 261 -1.22 -14.84 -2.76
CA HIS A 261 -2.63 -14.45 -2.89
C HIS A 261 -2.82 -13.34 -3.93
N THR A 262 -1.79 -12.94 -4.66
CA THR A 262 -1.84 -11.93 -5.73
C THR A 262 -1.77 -12.60 -7.11
N ASP A 263 -1.99 -11.84 -8.19
CA ASP A 263 -1.92 -12.35 -9.56
C ASP A 263 -0.48 -12.46 -10.07
N GLU A 264 0.48 -11.95 -9.29
CA GLU A 264 1.91 -11.90 -9.62
C GLU A 264 2.76 -12.43 -8.45
N PRO A 265 2.64 -13.72 -8.09
CA PRO A 265 3.26 -14.27 -6.88
C PRO A 265 4.79 -14.27 -6.89
N GLU A 266 5.40 -14.18 -8.08
CA GLU A 266 6.85 -14.17 -8.28
C GLU A 266 7.43 -12.76 -8.35
N SER A 267 6.60 -11.70 -8.41
CA SER A 267 7.08 -10.32 -8.47
C SER A 267 7.78 -9.92 -7.17
N SER A 268 8.89 -9.18 -7.32
CA SER A 268 9.61 -8.63 -6.18
C SER A 268 8.72 -7.63 -5.43
N PHE A 269 8.97 -7.41 -4.13
CA PHE A 269 8.21 -6.42 -3.36
C PHE A 269 8.24 -5.02 -3.99
N ALA A 270 9.41 -4.60 -4.51
CA ALA A 270 9.61 -3.27 -5.08
C ALA A 270 8.79 -3.05 -6.35
N ASP A 271 8.61 -4.10 -7.15
CA ASP A 271 7.94 -4.02 -8.45
C ASP A 271 6.45 -4.41 -8.37
N HIS A 272 6.00 -4.97 -7.25
CA HIS A 272 4.66 -5.52 -7.15
C HIS A 272 3.60 -4.41 -6.97
N PRO A 273 2.50 -4.41 -7.75
CA PRO A 273 1.43 -3.39 -7.67
C PRO A 273 0.66 -3.32 -6.34
N LEU A 274 0.93 -4.24 -5.41
CA LEU A 274 0.32 -4.33 -4.08
C LEU A 274 1.39 -4.27 -2.98
N GLY A 275 2.63 -3.91 -3.32
CA GLY A 275 3.72 -3.73 -2.35
C GLY A 275 3.36 -2.72 -1.28
N ALA A 276 2.83 -1.55 -1.67
CA ALA A 276 2.36 -0.53 -0.73
C ALA A 276 1.27 -1.05 0.24
N LEU A 277 0.31 -1.85 -0.27
CA LEU A 277 -0.74 -2.45 0.54
C LEU A 277 -0.17 -3.39 1.62
N PHE A 278 0.77 -4.24 1.21
CA PHE A 278 1.46 -5.15 2.13
C PHE A 278 2.29 -4.39 3.15
N TRP A 279 3.04 -3.37 2.70
CA TRP A 279 3.87 -2.55 3.56
C TRP A 279 3.03 -1.87 4.64
N GLU A 280 1.90 -1.26 4.29
CA GLU A 280 1.00 -0.65 5.26
C GLU A 280 0.50 -1.66 6.29
N TRP A 281 0.02 -2.82 5.83
CA TRP A 281 -0.43 -3.87 6.74
C TRP A 281 0.69 -4.33 7.68
N PHE A 282 1.90 -4.53 7.15
CA PHE A 282 3.05 -4.98 7.94
C PHE A 282 3.48 -3.94 8.98
N VAL A 283 3.40 -2.67 8.63
CA VAL A 283 3.76 -1.54 9.50
C VAL A 283 2.71 -1.35 10.61
N PHE A 284 1.46 -1.15 10.21
CA PHE A 284 0.43 -0.60 11.09
C PHE A 284 -0.43 -1.67 11.78
N ASP A 285 -0.54 -2.87 11.19
CA ASP A 285 -1.54 -3.85 11.63
C ASP A 285 -0.94 -5.18 12.07
N ARG A 286 0.20 -5.58 11.49
CA ARG A 286 0.84 -6.85 11.81
C ARG A 286 1.33 -6.83 13.26
N ARG A 287 0.76 -7.72 14.07
CA ARG A 287 1.08 -7.85 15.49
C ARG A 287 2.37 -8.65 15.68
N LEU A 288 3.30 -8.09 16.45
CA LEU A 288 4.46 -8.77 16.99
C LEU A 288 4.02 -9.73 18.10
N ARG A 289 4.93 -10.59 18.56
CA ARG A 289 4.65 -11.51 19.68
C ARG A 289 4.28 -10.78 20.98
N SER A 290 4.79 -9.57 21.18
CA SER A 290 4.44 -8.66 22.26
C SER A 290 3.01 -8.10 22.15
N GLY A 291 2.33 -8.25 21.01
CA GLY A 291 1.05 -7.61 20.71
C GLY A 291 1.17 -6.18 20.17
N SER A 292 2.38 -5.59 20.18
CA SER A 292 2.65 -4.30 19.54
C SER A 292 2.74 -4.44 18.01
N THR A 293 2.68 -3.34 17.29
CA THR A 293 2.89 -3.26 15.83
C THR A 293 4.36 -3.02 15.50
N THR A 294 4.71 -3.10 14.23
CA THR A 294 6.04 -2.70 13.74
C THR A 294 6.27 -1.20 13.96
N LEU A 295 5.24 -0.37 13.75
CA LEU A 295 5.30 1.07 14.04
C LEU A 295 5.57 1.35 15.52
N ASP A 296 4.90 0.62 16.43
CA ASP A 296 5.11 0.78 17.88
C ASP A 296 6.55 0.43 18.27
N ALA A 297 7.14 -0.61 17.68
CA ALA A 297 8.54 -0.96 17.90
C ALA A 297 9.49 0.12 17.37
N PHE A 298 9.18 0.68 16.19
CA PHE A 298 9.95 1.80 15.64
C PHE A 298 9.86 3.04 16.53
N GLU A 299 8.69 3.36 17.05
CA GLU A 299 8.52 4.46 17.98
C GLU A 299 9.39 4.26 19.24
N GLN A 300 9.32 3.08 19.84
CA GLN A 300 10.06 2.78 21.07
C GLN A 300 11.58 2.79 20.88
N GLU A 301 12.07 2.28 19.75
CA GLU A 301 13.50 2.09 19.52
C GLU A 301 14.18 3.27 18.81
N VAL A 302 13.44 4.03 17.98
CA VAL A 302 14.01 5.03 17.07
C VAL A 302 13.51 6.46 17.34
N ALA A 303 12.30 6.68 17.86
CA ALA A 303 11.69 8.02 17.91
C ALA A 303 12.49 9.05 18.73
N SER A 304 13.21 8.61 19.77
CA SER A 304 14.07 9.48 20.58
C SER A 304 15.23 10.08 19.78
N HIS A 305 15.64 9.43 18.70
CA HIS A 305 16.74 9.84 17.84
C HIS A 305 16.29 10.67 16.64
N LEU A 306 14.97 10.74 16.39
CA LEU A 306 14.41 11.53 15.31
C LEU A 306 14.40 13.03 15.66
N PRO A 307 14.60 13.92 14.66
CA PRO A 307 14.30 15.34 14.78
C PRO A 307 12.86 15.58 15.28
N PRO A 308 12.60 16.71 15.99
CA PRO A 308 11.28 17.00 16.55
C PRO A 308 10.13 16.92 15.54
N ALA A 309 10.30 17.45 14.33
CA ALA A 309 9.29 17.42 13.27
C ALA A 309 8.92 15.97 12.86
N LEU A 310 9.91 15.10 12.67
CA LEU A 310 9.67 13.69 12.32
C LEU A 310 9.04 12.91 13.49
N ARG A 311 9.37 13.28 14.73
CA ARG A 311 8.70 12.70 15.91
C ARG A 311 7.23 13.09 15.97
N GLU A 312 6.91 14.34 15.68
CA GLU A 312 5.51 14.81 15.61
C GLU A 312 4.74 14.11 14.48
N ALA A 313 5.32 14.02 13.28
CA ALA A 313 4.74 13.28 12.17
C ALA A 313 4.54 11.79 12.51
N LEU A 314 5.49 11.16 13.22
CA LEU A 314 5.33 9.78 13.72
C LEU A 314 4.15 9.65 14.69
N GLN A 315 3.93 10.63 15.58
CA GLN A 315 2.76 10.63 16.47
C GLN A 315 1.44 10.75 15.70
N ASN A 316 1.42 11.46 14.57
CA ASN A 316 0.26 11.49 13.68
C ASN A 316 0.05 10.13 13.01
N TRP A 317 1.12 9.46 12.60
CA TRP A 317 1.04 8.10 12.05
C TRP A 317 0.49 7.09 13.04
N ILE A 318 0.76 7.21 14.33
CA ILE A 318 0.19 6.33 15.37
C ILE A 318 -1.33 6.48 15.46
N LYS A 319 -1.86 7.68 15.17
CA LYS A 319 -3.30 8.00 15.18
C LYS A 319 -4.03 7.62 13.89
N ASN A 320 -3.37 6.91 12.98
CA ASN A 320 -3.97 6.47 11.72
C ASN A 320 -5.27 5.67 11.93
N ARG A 321 -6.12 5.66 10.90
CA ARG A 321 -7.40 4.98 10.92
C ARG A 321 -7.62 4.18 9.63
N PRO A 322 -7.48 2.85 9.65
CA PRO A 322 -7.84 2.03 8.50
C PRO A 322 -9.35 1.85 8.42
N GLY A 323 -9.90 1.88 7.20
CA GLY A 323 -11.35 1.81 7.08
C GLY A 323 -11.88 1.66 5.67
N PHE A 324 -13.18 1.44 5.65
CA PHE A 324 -14.04 1.62 4.49
C PHE A 324 -14.87 2.87 4.72
N TYR A 325 -14.87 3.77 3.75
CA TYR A 325 -15.52 5.06 3.85
C TYR A 325 -16.42 5.29 2.64
N VAL A 326 -17.59 5.90 2.83
CA VAL A 326 -18.47 6.34 1.74
C VAL A 326 -18.21 7.81 1.47
N ILE A 327 -17.92 8.14 0.21
CA ILE A 327 -17.80 9.54 -0.25
C ILE A 327 -19.19 10.18 -0.18
N LEU A 328 -19.31 11.27 0.57
CA LEU A 328 -20.57 11.99 0.75
C LEU A 328 -20.72 13.11 -0.27
N SER A 329 -19.67 13.92 -0.41
CA SER A 329 -19.64 15.09 -1.27
C SER A 329 -18.22 15.37 -1.72
N LEU A 330 -18.13 15.96 -2.91
CA LEU A 330 -16.88 16.41 -3.52
C LEU A 330 -16.76 17.92 -3.33
N GLU A 331 -15.58 18.39 -2.94
CA GLU A 331 -15.27 19.82 -2.77
C GLU A 331 -14.09 20.22 -3.65
N GLU A 332 -13.65 21.48 -3.62
CA GLU A 332 -12.57 21.97 -4.51
C GLU A 332 -11.20 21.34 -4.20
N LYS A 333 -10.91 21.09 -2.91
CA LYS A 333 -9.59 20.65 -2.42
C LYS A 333 -9.56 19.20 -1.92
N GLY A 334 -10.64 18.46 -2.13
CA GLY A 334 -10.83 17.16 -1.49
C GLY A 334 -12.28 16.75 -1.44
N TYR A 335 -12.61 15.88 -0.50
CA TYR A 335 -13.95 15.30 -0.40
C TYR A 335 -14.27 14.85 1.02
N TRP A 336 -15.55 14.93 1.37
CA TRP A 336 -16.05 14.41 2.63
C TRP A 336 -16.35 12.93 2.52
N VAL A 337 -15.92 12.18 3.52
CA VAL A 337 -16.24 10.77 3.66
C VAL A 337 -16.89 10.48 5.00
N ARG A 338 -17.65 9.39 5.07
CA ARG A 338 -18.18 8.83 6.32
C ARG A 338 -17.71 7.41 6.48
N ASP A 339 -17.32 7.03 7.70
CA ASP A 339 -17.03 5.63 8.03
C ASP A 339 -18.25 4.74 7.71
N VAL A 340 -18.03 3.61 7.03
CA VAL A 340 -19.10 2.65 6.72
C VAL A 340 -19.63 1.96 7.98
N PHE A 341 -18.76 1.73 8.96
CA PHE A 341 -19.03 0.97 10.18
C PHE A 341 -19.14 1.86 11.42
N GLY A 342 -18.84 3.15 11.29
CA GLY A 342 -19.07 4.19 12.29
C GLY A 342 -20.01 5.29 11.78
N GLU A 343 -20.17 6.34 12.58
CA GLU A 343 -20.93 7.55 12.19
C GLU A 343 -20.02 8.76 11.92
N GLU A 344 -18.71 8.61 12.19
CA GLU A 344 -17.73 9.68 12.05
C GLU A 344 -17.55 10.09 10.58
N LYS A 345 -17.37 11.39 10.38
CA LYS A 345 -17.11 12.01 9.08
C LYS A 345 -15.72 12.63 9.07
N PHE A 346 -15.06 12.54 7.93
CA PHE A 346 -13.71 13.06 7.73
C PHE A 346 -13.66 13.85 6.44
N PHE A 347 -12.92 14.95 6.45
CA PHE A 347 -12.53 15.63 5.23
C PHE A 347 -11.17 15.10 4.80
N ILE A 348 -11.10 14.55 3.58
CA ILE A 348 -9.85 14.09 2.98
C ILE A 348 -9.37 15.16 2.02
N ARG A 349 -8.24 15.78 2.34
CA ARG A 349 -7.58 16.75 1.47
C ARG A 349 -6.68 16.00 0.48
N ASP A 350 -6.96 16.14 -0.80
CA ASP A 350 -6.28 15.42 -1.89
C ASP A 350 -5.72 16.44 -2.89
N PRO A 351 -4.39 16.69 -2.91
CA PRO A 351 -3.79 17.65 -3.83
C PRO A 351 -3.87 17.25 -5.30
N GLU A 352 -3.99 15.95 -5.58
CA GLU A 352 -4.07 15.41 -6.94
C GLU A 352 -5.50 15.41 -7.47
N TYR A 353 -6.47 15.64 -6.58
CA TYR A 353 -7.87 15.69 -6.93
C TYR A 353 -8.20 16.90 -7.82
N ASN A 354 -8.86 16.63 -8.95
CA ASN A 354 -9.33 17.64 -9.87
C ASN A 354 -10.87 17.71 -9.86
N PRO A 355 -11.49 18.78 -9.33
CA PRO A 355 -12.94 18.90 -9.24
C PRO A 355 -13.65 18.94 -10.60
N LYS A 356 -12.93 19.27 -11.69
CA LYS A 356 -13.53 19.30 -13.04
C LYS A 356 -13.65 17.91 -13.66
N LYS A 357 -12.90 16.94 -13.17
CA LYS A 357 -12.88 15.55 -13.63
C LYS A 357 -12.61 14.63 -12.45
N PRO A 358 -13.54 14.58 -11.47
CA PRO A 358 -13.31 13.76 -10.29
C PRO A 358 -13.24 12.30 -10.72
N PRO A 359 -12.25 11.52 -10.27
CA PRO A 359 -12.11 10.12 -10.68
C PRO A 359 -13.17 9.19 -10.05
N TYR A 360 -14.02 9.74 -9.18
CA TYR A 360 -15.09 9.09 -8.43
C TYR A 360 -16.22 10.10 -8.15
N GLU A 361 -17.36 9.63 -7.66
CA GLU A 361 -18.54 10.44 -7.34
C GLU A 361 -19.07 10.16 -5.93
N GLY A 362 -20.04 10.96 -5.48
CA GLY A 362 -20.76 10.71 -4.23
C GLY A 362 -21.36 9.30 -4.22
N GLY A 363 -21.24 8.61 -3.08
CA GLY A 363 -21.67 7.23 -2.89
C GLY A 363 -20.57 6.19 -3.13
N TYR A 364 -19.45 6.53 -3.78
CA TYR A 364 -18.34 5.60 -3.94
C TYR A 364 -17.77 5.17 -2.59
N LEU A 365 -17.32 3.93 -2.54
CA LEU A 365 -16.68 3.33 -1.40
C LEU A 365 -15.16 3.44 -1.53
N LEU A 366 -14.53 4.10 -0.57
CA LEU A 366 -13.08 4.23 -0.44
C LEU A 366 -12.57 3.24 0.62
N PHE A 367 -11.66 2.36 0.24
CA PHE A 367 -10.81 1.62 1.17
C PHE A 367 -9.44 2.30 1.24
N CYS A 368 -9.09 2.80 2.42
CA CYS A 368 -7.77 3.38 2.66
C CYS A 368 -7.46 3.43 4.17
N ARG A 369 -6.26 3.89 4.49
CA ARG A 369 -5.91 4.35 5.83
C ARG A 369 -5.92 5.86 5.87
N LEU A 370 -6.72 6.45 6.75
CA LEU A 370 -6.70 7.88 7.01
C LEU A 370 -5.53 8.23 7.92
N MET A 371 -4.74 9.20 7.49
CA MET A 371 -3.60 9.78 8.20
C MET A 371 -3.97 11.20 8.59
N PRO A 372 -3.93 11.56 9.89
CA PRO A 372 -4.16 12.93 10.32
C PRO A 372 -3.17 13.89 9.67
N TRP A 373 -3.66 15.03 9.18
CA TRP A 373 -2.84 16.05 8.56
C TRP A 373 -3.41 17.44 8.83
N GLU A 374 -2.71 18.19 9.69
CA GLU A 374 -3.21 19.47 10.24
C GLU A 374 -4.58 19.28 10.92
N GLU A 375 -5.61 19.97 10.43
CA GLU A 375 -7.01 19.87 10.90
C GLU A 375 -7.84 18.85 10.08
N ASP A 376 -7.26 18.29 9.01
CA ASP A 376 -7.90 17.40 8.04
C ASP A 376 -7.27 15.99 8.06
N TYR A 377 -7.58 15.19 7.03
CA TYR A 377 -6.98 13.88 6.79
C TYR A 377 -6.44 13.76 5.37
N ARG A 378 -5.51 12.82 5.18
CA ARG A 378 -5.14 12.26 3.87
C ARG A 378 -5.34 10.76 3.88
N TYR A 379 -5.49 10.14 2.71
CA TYR A 379 -5.25 8.70 2.63
C TYR A 379 -3.74 8.41 2.69
N GLY A 380 -3.37 7.22 3.17
CA GLY A 380 -1.99 6.75 3.28
C GLY A 380 -1.35 6.46 1.92
N GLY A 381 -0.46 5.47 1.88
CA GLY A 381 0.19 5.01 0.64
C GLY A 381 -0.76 4.33 -0.34
N ILE A 382 -1.98 3.94 0.08
CA ILE A 382 -2.94 3.32 -0.82
C ILE A 382 -4.40 3.73 -0.60
N ALA A 383 -5.10 3.94 -1.72
CA ALA A 383 -6.53 4.18 -1.78
C ALA A 383 -7.16 3.34 -2.90
N PHE A 384 -8.17 2.55 -2.56
CA PHE A 384 -8.99 1.84 -3.54
C PHE A 384 -10.39 2.40 -3.54
N PHE A 385 -10.84 2.78 -4.74
CA PHE A 385 -12.18 3.28 -4.98
C PHE A 385 -13.01 2.16 -5.60
N PHE A 386 -14.14 1.86 -4.97
CA PHE A 386 -15.12 0.90 -5.43
C PHE A 386 -16.44 1.64 -5.67
N PRO A 387 -17.20 1.27 -6.70
CA PRO A 387 -18.52 1.84 -6.89
C PRO A 387 -19.47 1.52 -5.73
N PRO A 388 -20.57 2.29 -5.58
CA PRO A 388 -21.49 2.16 -4.45
C PRO A 388 -21.97 0.72 -4.18
N TRP A 389 -22.15 -0.08 -5.22
CA TRP A 389 -22.65 -1.46 -5.09
C TRP A 389 -21.73 -2.47 -4.42
N TYR A 390 -20.48 -2.11 -4.20
CA TYR A 390 -19.59 -2.91 -3.38
C TYR A 390 -19.86 -2.74 -1.88
N ARG A 391 -20.63 -1.72 -1.47
CA ARG A 391 -20.96 -1.47 -0.06
C ARG A 391 -21.66 -2.66 0.59
N SER A 392 -22.74 -3.18 -0.01
CA SER A 392 -23.48 -4.31 0.56
C SER A 392 -22.61 -5.58 0.70
N PRO A 393 -21.85 -6.03 -0.33
CA PRO A 393 -20.88 -7.11 -0.19
C PRO A 393 -19.84 -6.89 0.90
N VAL A 394 -19.27 -5.68 0.99
CA VAL A 394 -18.28 -5.32 2.02
C VAL A 394 -18.89 -5.39 3.41
N VAL A 395 -20.04 -4.76 3.61
CA VAL A 395 -20.74 -4.75 4.90
C VAL A 395 -21.12 -6.18 5.32
N SER A 396 -21.61 -6.99 4.38
CA SER A 396 -21.99 -8.39 4.66
C SER A 396 -20.78 -9.22 5.08
N TYR A 397 -19.69 -9.17 4.31
CA TYR A 397 -18.45 -9.88 4.63
C TYR A 397 -17.90 -9.50 6.01
N ILE A 398 -17.85 -8.19 6.29
CA ILE A 398 -17.33 -7.68 7.55
C ILE A 398 -18.23 -8.06 8.73
N ARG A 399 -19.56 -8.04 8.56
CA ARG A 399 -20.50 -8.53 9.57
C ARG A 399 -20.31 -10.02 9.83
N GLU A 400 -20.20 -10.85 8.80
CA GLU A 400 -19.92 -12.29 8.95
C GLU A 400 -18.60 -12.56 9.68
N LEU A 401 -17.58 -11.73 9.41
CA LEU A 401 -16.29 -11.81 10.08
C LEU A 401 -16.40 -11.49 11.59
N GLY A 402 -17.31 -10.58 11.97
CA GLY A 402 -17.58 -10.20 13.36
C GLY A 402 -18.58 -11.11 14.10
N LEU A 403 -19.58 -11.66 13.42
CA LEU A 403 -20.63 -12.53 14.00
C LEU A 403 -20.10 -13.88 14.48
N ASN A 404 -18.91 -14.28 14.03
CA ASN A 404 -18.20 -15.46 14.54
C ASN A 404 -17.52 -15.24 15.91
N THR A 405 -17.56 -14.03 16.48
CA THR A 405 -17.16 -13.78 17.87
C THR A 405 -18.42 -13.59 18.71
N GLY A 406 -18.96 -14.69 19.24
CA GLY A 406 -20.22 -14.72 19.97
C GLY A 406 -20.35 -13.61 21.02
N GLY A 407 -21.43 -12.84 20.91
CA GLY A 407 -21.85 -11.82 21.86
C GLY A 407 -22.42 -10.58 21.18
N GLU A 408 -23.61 -10.17 21.61
CA GLU A 408 -24.35 -8.94 21.25
C GLU A 408 -23.64 -7.65 21.72
N VAL A 409 -22.34 -7.52 21.43
CA VAL A 409 -21.55 -6.32 21.76
C VAL A 409 -21.58 -5.38 20.54
N PRO A 410 -21.70 -4.05 20.74
CA PRO A 410 -21.60 -3.10 19.65
C PRO A 410 -20.36 -3.37 18.80
N PHE A 411 -20.55 -3.29 17.48
CA PHE A 411 -19.52 -3.57 16.49
C PHE A 411 -18.39 -2.53 16.58
N ASP A 412 -17.36 -2.78 17.40
CA ASP A 412 -16.13 -1.98 17.41
C ASP A 412 -15.26 -2.37 16.20
N TRP A 413 -15.39 -1.57 15.13
CA TRP A 413 -14.66 -1.72 13.88
C TRP A 413 -13.15 -1.82 14.07
N LEU A 414 -12.55 -0.94 14.90
CA LEU A 414 -11.11 -0.90 15.09
C LEU A 414 -10.61 -2.14 15.85
N SER A 415 -11.38 -2.64 16.81
CA SER A 415 -11.07 -3.90 17.48
C SER A 415 -11.17 -5.11 16.54
N LEU A 416 -12.18 -5.15 15.65
CA LEU A 416 -12.25 -6.19 14.62
C LEU A 416 -11.06 -6.10 13.67
N TRP A 417 -10.75 -4.90 13.17
CA TRP A 417 -9.61 -4.67 12.30
C TRP A 417 -8.31 -5.18 12.92
N ARG A 418 -8.01 -4.82 14.17
CA ARG A 418 -6.80 -5.28 14.88
C ARG A 418 -6.68 -6.81 14.93
N ARG A 419 -7.79 -7.53 15.04
CA ARG A 419 -7.82 -8.99 15.12
C ARG A 419 -7.79 -9.66 13.74
N LYS A 420 -8.35 -9.00 12.72
CA LYS A 420 -8.69 -9.63 11.43
C LYS A 420 -8.15 -8.89 10.20
N SER A 421 -7.27 -7.89 10.37
CA SER A 421 -6.73 -7.04 9.30
C SER A 421 -6.27 -7.83 8.08
N ARG A 422 -5.55 -8.94 8.28
CA ARG A 422 -5.08 -9.81 7.19
C ARG A 422 -6.23 -10.43 6.37
N GLN A 423 -7.31 -10.87 7.02
CA GLN A 423 -8.48 -11.43 6.33
C GLN A 423 -9.21 -10.35 5.54
N ILE A 424 -9.35 -9.16 6.14
CA ILE A 424 -9.95 -7.99 5.48
C ILE A 424 -9.11 -7.58 4.25
N LEU A 425 -7.79 -7.60 4.36
CA LEU A 425 -6.86 -7.28 3.27
C LEU A 425 -7.04 -8.23 2.08
N TYR A 426 -7.10 -9.53 2.35
CA TYR A 426 -7.33 -10.53 1.30
C TYR A 426 -8.69 -10.37 0.63
N PHE A 427 -9.73 -10.06 1.40
CA PHE A 427 -11.03 -9.73 0.83
C PHE A 427 -10.97 -8.51 -0.10
N VAL A 428 -10.25 -7.45 0.29
CA VAL A 428 -10.06 -6.26 -0.57
C VAL A 428 -9.31 -6.61 -1.87
N MET A 429 -8.30 -7.48 -1.79
CA MET A 429 -7.58 -7.97 -2.98
C MET A 429 -8.50 -8.77 -3.90
N GLU A 430 -9.36 -9.64 -3.35
CA GLU A 430 -10.37 -10.37 -4.11
C GLU A 430 -11.38 -9.42 -4.76
N LEU A 431 -11.81 -8.37 -4.05
CA LEU A 431 -12.69 -7.34 -4.63
C LEU A 431 -12.04 -6.62 -5.81
N ARG A 432 -10.75 -6.28 -5.71
CA ARG A 432 -9.97 -5.63 -6.78
C ARG A 432 -9.83 -6.49 -8.03
N ARG A 433 -9.76 -7.81 -7.87
CA ARG A 433 -9.71 -8.77 -8.99
C ARG A 433 -11.02 -8.92 -9.73
N LYS A 434 -12.14 -8.71 -9.02
CA LYS A 434 -13.45 -8.76 -9.67
C LYS A 434 -13.52 -7.58 -10.63
N GLN A 435 -13.75 -7.88 -11.90
CA GLN A 435 -14.04 -6.86 -12.89
C GLN A 435 -15.18 -5.99 -12.35
N ILE A 436 -14.96 -4.68 -12.27
CA ILE A 436 -16.00 -3.73 -11.87
C ILE A 436 -17.09 -3.81 -12.93
N GLN A 437 -18.15 -4.54 -12.62
CA GLN A 437 -19.30 -4.68 -13.49
C GLN A 437 -20.37 -3.70 -13.02
N PRO A 438 -20.84 -2.80 -13.90
CA PRO A 438 -21.85 -1.83 -13.53
C PRO A 438 -23.15 -2.57 -13.21
N LYS A 439 -23.69 -2.34 -12.00
CA LYS A 439 -25.06 -2.71 -11.71
C LYS A 439 -25.96 -1.73 -12.45
N LEU A 440 -26.47 -2.15 -13.60
CA LEU A 440 -27.40 -1.36 -14.39
C LEU A 440 -28.79 -1.47 -13.77
N ILE A 441 -29.49 -0.35 -13.65
CA ILE A 441 -30.85 -0.28 -13.10
C ILE A 441 -31.79 0.29 -14.16
N THR A 442 -32.99 -0.25 -14.30
CA THR A 442 -34.03 0.36 -15.14
C THR A 442 -34.60 1.62 -14.48
N ALA A 443 -35.34 2.43 -15.24
CA ALA A 443 -36.00 3.62 -14.70
C ALA A 443 -37.05 3.33 -13.61
N GLU A 444 -37.48 2.08 -13.46
CA GLU A 444 -38.35 1.64 -12.36
C GLU A 444 -37.59 1.20 -11.11
N GLY A 445 -36.25 1.21 -11.12
CA GLY A 445 -35.45 0.77 -9.98
C GLY A 445 -35.12 -0.74 -9.96
N HIS A 446 -35.44 -1.49 -11.01
CA HIS A 446 -35.13 -2.93 -11.08
C HIS A 446 -33.77 -3.19 -11.71
N ARG A 447 -33.10 -4.29 -11.32
CA ARG A 447 -31.82 -4.67 -11.93
C ARG A 447 -32.01 -4.99 -13.41
N ALA A 448 -31.26 -4.29 -14.25
CA ALA A 448 -31.30 -4.52 -15.68
C ALA A 448 -30.55 -5.81 -16.05
N SER A 449 -31.16 -6.61 -16.92
CA SER A 449 -30.63 -7.89 -17.43
C SER A 449 -31.24 -8.19 -18.79
N SER A 450 -30.56 -9.00 -19.62
CA SER A 450 -31.15 -9.48 -20.87
C SER A 450 -32.22 -10.52 -20.53
N CYS A 451 -33.48 -10.14 -20.69
CA CYS A 451 -34.63 -10.98 -20.37
C CYS A 451 -35.33 -11.38 -21.67
N ARG A 452 -35.51 -12.68 -21.87
CA ARG A 452 -36.17 -13.25 -23.03
C ARG A 452 -37.27 -14.22 -22.61
N SER A 453 -38.43 -14.14 -23.25
CA SER A 453 -39.51 -15.13 -23.07
C SER A 453 -39.92 -15.69 -24.42
N ILE A 454 -39.99 -17.01 -24.54
CA ILE A 454 -40.34 -17.70 -25.78
C ILE A 454 -41.72 -18.32 -25.65
N PHE A 455 -42.53 -18.11 -26.67
CA PHE A 455 -43.86 -18.66 -26.81
C PHE A 455 -43.96 -19.46 -28.10
N ARG A 456 -44.64 -20.59 -28.06
CA ARG A 456 -45.06 -21.33 -29.24
C ARG A 456 -46.33 -20.72 -29.83
N ILE A 457 -46.39 -20.62 -31.16
CA ILE A 457 -47.52 -20.08 -31.90
C ILE A 457 -48.37 -21.22 -32.44
N ALA A 458 -49.68 -21.20 -32.16
CA ALA A 458 -50.65 -22.14 -32.70
C ALA A 458 -51.19 -21.70 -34.08
N ASP A 459 -51.47 -20.39 -34.23
CA ASP A 459 -51.93 -19.78 -35.48
C ASP A 459 -51.25 -18.42 -35.68
N GLN A 460 -50.33 -18.35 -36.64
CA GLN A 460 -49.53 -17.15 -36.90
C GLN A 460 -50.37 -16.02 -37.50
N ALA A 461 -51.32 -16.33 -38.39
CA ALA A 461 -52.08 -15.31 -39.10
C ALA A 461 -53.05 -14.60 -38.15
N ALA A 462 -53.80 -15.39 -37.36
CA ALA A 462 -54.72 -14.85 -36.36
C ALA A 462 -53.98 -14.09 -35.24
N LEU A 463 -52.81 -14.58 -34.83
CA LEU A 463 -51.96 -13.87 -33.87
C LEU A 463 -51.49 -12.52 -34.43
N LEU A 464 -51.01 -12.48 -35.69
CA LEU A 464 -50.53 -11.25 -36.30
C LEU A 464 -51.65 -10.20 -36.38
N GLU A 465 -52.84 -10.60 -36.81
CA GLU A 465 -54.03 -9.72 -36.84
C GLU A 465 -54.37 -9.19 -35.45
N ALA A 466 -54.34 -10.04 -34.42
CA ALA A 466 -54.59 -9.62 -33.04
C ALA A 466 -53.54 -8.63 -32.52
N LEU A 467 -52.26 -8.85 -32.83
CA LEU A 467 -51.15 -8.00 -32.40
C LEU A 467 -51.16 -6.63 -33.08
N GLU A 468 -51.50 -6.55 -34.37
CA GLU A 468 -51.60 -5.28 -35.11
C GLU A 468 -52.70 -4.36 -34.57
N GLN A 469 -53.67 -4.89 -33.80
CA GLN A 469 -54.71 -4.10 -33.13
C GLN A 469 -54.32 -3.61 -31.72
N LEU A 470 -53.17 -4.04 -31.19
CA LEU A 470 -52.77 -3.66 -29.84
C LEU A 470 -52.14 -2.26 -29.81
N PRO A 471 -52.66 -1.32 -28.99
CA PRO A 471 -52.04 -0.01 -28.83
C PRO A 471 -50.67 -0.09 -28.15
N ASP A 472 -50.40 -1.21 -27.46
CA ASP A 472 -49.14 -1.54 -26.80
C ASP A 472 -48.00 -1.82 -27.79
N LEU A 473 -48.26 -1.98 -29.09
CA LEU A 473 -47.26 -2.33 -30.10
C LEU A 473 -47.20 -1.31 -31.23
N SER A 474 -46.00 -1.08 -31.76
CA SER A 474 -45.82 -0.30 -33.00
C SER A 474 -46.29 -1.10 -34.22
N ALA A 475 -46.43 -0.43 -35.37
CA ALA A 475 -46.53 -1.14 -36.64
C ALA A 475 -45.34 -2.12 -36.82
N PRO A 476 -45.57 -3.31 -37.38
CA PRO A 476 -44.51 -4.32 -37.51
C PRO A 476 -43.49 -3.95 -38.59
N GLU A 477 -42.21 -4.07 -38.25
CA GLU A 477 -41.12 -4.10 -39.21
C GLU A 477 -41.01 -5.55 -39.76
N ARG A 478 -41.17 -5.72 -41.07
CA ARG A 478 -41.23 -7.05 -41.73
C ARG A 478 -39.93 -7.35 -42.47
N GLU A 479 -39.35 -8.52 -42.20
CA GLU A 479 -38.10 -9.00 -42.80
C GLU A 479 -38.29 -10.44 -43.30
N THR A 480 -37.84 -10.75 -44.52
CA THR A 480 -37.87 -12.13 -45.05
C THR A 480 -36.52 -12.80 -44.85
N GLN A 481 -36.44 -13.87 -44.05
CA GLN A 481 -35.21 -14.63 -43.83
C GLN A 481 -35.27 -16.03 -44.45
N LYS A 482 -34.23 -16.38 -45.22
CA LYS A 482 -34.13 -17.66 -45.92
C LYS A 482 -34.20 -18.83 -44.94
N GLY A 483 -35.22 -19.67 -45.07
CA GLY A 483 -35.46 -20.85 -44.22
C GLY A 483 -36.31 -20.59 -42.97
N GLN A 484 -36.53 -19.34 -42.57
CA GLN A 484 -37.37 -18.98 -41.40
C GLN A 484 -38.70 -18.33 -41.78
N GLY A 485 -38.83 -17.83 -43.00
CA GLY A 485 -40.05 -17.19 -43.51
C GLY A 485 -40.06 -15.69 -43.24
N GLU A 486 -41.27 -15.11 -43.19
CA GLU A 486 -41.49 -13.71 -42.78
C GLU A 486 -41.34 -13.60 -41.26
N ILE A 487 -40.50 -12.64 -40.83
CA ILE A 487 -40.27 -12.27 -39.44
C ILE A 487 -40.89 -10.90 -39.24
N CYS A 488 -41.76 -10.78 -38.24
CA CYS A 488 -42.40 -9.50 -37.89
C CYS A 488 -41.85 -9.01 -36.55
N ARG A 489 -41.26 -7.82 -36.52
CA ARG A 489 -40.74 -7.20 -35.29
C ARG A 489 -41.62 -6.03 -34.87
N PHE A 490 -42.09 -6.07 -33.64
CA PHE A 490 -42.88 -5.02 -33.01
C PHE A 490 -42.05 -4.34 -31.93
N LYS A 491 -42.06 -3.01 -31.89
CA LYS A 491 -41.60 -2.26 -30.72
C LYS A 491 -42.71 -2.32 -29.67
N TRP A 492 -42.36 -2.74 -28.47
CA TRP A 492 -43.31 -2.78 -27.36
C TRP A 492 -43.28 -1.46 -26.59
N LEU A 493 -44.43 -0.79 -26.56
CA LEU A 493 -44.61 0.59 -26.14
C LEU A 493 -45.31 0.65 -24.78
N GLU A 494 -44.97 1.67 -23.99
CA GLU A 494 -45.69 2.03 -22.77
C GLU A 494 -47.00 2.74 -23.11
N ALA A 495 -47.94 2.00 -23.68
CA ALA A 495 -49.28 2.43 -24.06
C ALA A 495 -50.31 1.40 -23.59
N GLY A 496 -51.61 1.70 -23.75
CA GLY A 496 -52.67 0.73 -23.49
C GLY A 496 -52.62 0.10 -22.10
N LEU A 497 -52.60 -1.24 -22.05
CA LEU A 497 -52.54 -1.99 -20.81
C LEU A 497 -51.13 -1.97 -20.18
N THR A 498 -50.09 -1.91 -21.00
CA THR A 498 -48.70 -1.80 -20.58
C THR A 498 -48.52 -0.56 -19.72
N ALA A 499 -49.01 0.61 -20.15
CA ALA A 499 -48.90 1.84 -19.37
C ALA A 499 -49.54 1.71 -17.97
N GLN A 500 -50.70 1.07 -17.86
CA GLN A 500 -51.38 0.84 -16.58
C GLN A 500 -50.55 -0.06 -15.66
N LEU A 501 -50.00 -1.14 -16.20
CA LEU A 501 -49.20 -2.09 -15.45
C LEU A 501 -47.82 -1.51 -15.05
N MET A 502 -47.18 -0.73 -15.92
CA MET A 502 -45.93 -0.02 -15.61
C MET A 502 -46.15 1.05 -14.53
N ASN A 503 -47.28 1.76 -14.54
CA ASN A 503 -47.64 2.69 -13.47
C ASN A 503 -47.85 1.97 -12.13
N ALA A 504 -48.51 0.81 -12.14
CA ALA A 504 -48.65 -0.02 -10.95
C ALA A 504 -47.29 -0.52 -10.45
N LEU A 505 -46.39 -0.93 -11.37
CA LEU A 505 -45.04 -1.36 -11.03
C LEU A 505 -44.23 -0.25 -10.36
N ARG A 506 -44.32 0.99 -10.86
CA ARG A 506 -43.65 2.17 -10.27
C ARG A 506 -44.25 2.61 -8.93
N ALA A 507 -45.49 2.25 -8.64
CA ALA A 507 -46.16 2.60 -7.39
C ALA A 507 -45.75 1.70 -6.21
N VAL A 508 -45.07 0.58 -6.48
CA VAL A 508 -44.48 -0.27 -5.44
C VAL A 508 -43.16 0.37 -5.01
N ASP A 509 -43.01 0.65 -3.72
CA ASP A 509 -41.72 1.02 -3.15
C ASP A 509 -40.75 -0.16 -3.35
N VAL A 510 -39.95 -0.08 -4.40
CA VAL A 510 -38.75 -0.92 -4.52
C VAL A 510 -37.82 -0.40 -3.44
N GLU A 511 -37.30 -1.28 -2.58
CA GLU A 511 -36.13 -0.95 -1.76
C GLU A 511 -35.09 -0.42 -2.74
N GLN A 512 -34.90 0.91 -2.77
CA GLN A 512 -34.01 1.52 -3.73
C GLN A 512 -32.67 0.83 -3.55
N THR A 513 -32.29 -0.01 -4.51
CA THR A 513 -30.90 -0.39 -4.65
C THR A 513 -30.22 0.88 -5.14
N VAL A 514 -29.92 1.80 -4.21
CA VAL A 514 -29.27 3.10 -4.44
C VAL A 514 -27.93 2.93 -5.17
N ASP A 515 -27.48 1.68 -5.27
CA ASP A 515 -26.15 1.32 -5.68
C ASP A 515 -26.06 0.89 -7.16
N GLY A 516 -26.54 1.66 -8.13
CA GLY A 516 -26.37 1.28 -9.55
C GLY A 516 -26.60 2.40 -10.55
N ILE A 517 -26.15 2.18 -11.78
CA ILE A 517 -26.20 3.15 -12.86
C ILE A 517 -27.59 3.09 -13.51
N PRO A 518 -28.39 4.17 -13.46
CA PRO A 518 -29.69 4.19 -14.11
C PRO A 518 -29.52 4.18 -15.64
N LEU A 519 -30.25 3.31 -16.31
CA LEU A 519 -30.32 3.26 -17.77
C LEU A 519 -31.27 4.34 -18.29
N THR A 520 -30.83 5.03 -19.33
CA THR A 520 -31.70 5.92 -20.09
C THR A 520 -32.67 5.10 -20.93
N ASP A 521 -33.96 5.36 -20.77
CA ASP A 521 -35.00 4.71 -21.57
C ASP A 521 -35.00 5.22 -23.02
N ILE A 522 -35.47 4.36 -23.92
CA ILE A 522 -35.66 4.69 -25.34
C ILE A 522 -37.08 5.22 -25.51
N HIS A 523 -37.25 6.30 -26.27
CA HIS A 523 -38.57 6.84 -26.60
C HIS A 523 -38.82 6.81 -28.11
N CYS A 524 -40.07 6.56 -28.50
CA CYS A 524 -40.51 6.54 -29.90
C CYS A 524 -41.97 6.99 -30.03
N LEU A 525 -42.41 7.26 -31.26
CA LEU A 525 -43.78 7.68 -31.53
C LEU A 525 -44.72 6.47 -31.50
N ASN A 526 -45.82 6.57 -30.75
CA ASN A 526 -46.92 5.61 -30.81
C ASN A 526 -47.74 5.79 -32.12
N PRO A 527 -48.68 4.89 -32.45
CA PRO A 527 -49.56 5.04 -33.62
C PRO A 527 -50.39 6.33 -33.64
N GLY A 528 -50.62 6.96 -32.47
CA GLY A 528 -51.31 8.24 -32.33
C GLY A 528 -50.40 9.47 -32.51
N GLY A 529 -49.10 9.29 -32.75
CA GLY A 529 -48.14 10.39 -32.91
C GLY A 529 -47.60 10.99 -31.60
N GLU A 530 -47.85 10.36 -30.45
CA GLU A 530 -47.32 10.79 -29.16
C GLU A 530 -45.99 10.10 -28.86
N MET A 531 -45.04 10.84 -28.27
CA MET A 531 -43.77 10.26 -27.80
C MET A 531 -44.01 9.43 -26.54
N VAL A 532 -43.85 8.12 -26.66
CA VAL A 532 -43.98 7.15 -25.57
C VAL A 532 -42.67 6.41 -25.37
N ARG A 533 -42.52 5.79 -24.19
CA ARG A 533 -41.37 4.96 -23.90
C ARG A 533 -41.48 3.60 -24.58
N GLN A 534 -40.37 3.11 -25.13
CA GLN A 534 -40.22 1.72 -25.58
C GLN A 534 -39.74 0.85 -24.41
N VAL A 535 -40.52 -0.17 -24.06
CA VAL A 535 -40.27 -1.06 -22.92
C VAL A 535 -39.49 -2.32 -23.33
N GLY A 536 -39.63 -2.75 -24.59
CA GLY A 536 -38.91 -3.88 -25.15
C GLY A 536 -39.26 -4.13 -26.62
N ASN A 537 -39.11 -5.38 -27.05
CA ASN A 537 -39.47 -5.83 -28.40
C ASN A 537 -40.26 -7.14 -28.34
N LEU A 538 -41.13 -7.34 -29.32
CA LEU A 538 -41.80 -8.61 -29.60
C LEU A 538 -41.46 -9.01 -31.03
N THR A 539 -40.84 -10.18 -31.21
CA THR A 539 -40.52 -10.73 -32.53
C THR A 539 -41.37 -11.96 -32.80
N LEU A 540 -42.08 -11.98 -33.91
CA LEU A 540 -42.82 -13.13 -34.40
C LEU A 540 -42.03 -13.84 -35.49
N TYR A 541 -41.83 -15.14 -35.27
CA TYR A 541 -41.38 -16.10 -36.26
C TYR A 541 -42.56 -16.98 -36.68
N ARG A 542 -42.31 -17.91 -37.62
CA ARG A 542 -43.35 -18.81 -38.12
C ARG A 542 -44.00 -19.69 -37.03
N GLN A 543 -43.22 -20.15 -36.07
CA GLN A 543 -43.66 -21.15 -35.07
C GLN A 543 -43.53 -20.67 -33.62
N TYR A 544 -42.89 -19.53 -33.40
CA TYR A 544 -42.62 -19.02 -32.06
C TYR A 544 -42.61 -17.49 -32.04
N ALA A 545 -42.96 -16.92 -30.91
CA ALA A 545 -42.84 -15.50 -30.61
C ALA A 545 -41.82 -15.31 -29.48
N VAL A 546 -41.07 -14.23 -29.54
CA VAL A 546 -40.01 -13.91 -28.59
C VAL A 546 -40.24 -12.51 -28.03
N ILE A 547 -40.33 -12.39 -26.72
CA ILE A 547 -40.25 -11.11 -26.01
C ILE A 547 -38.79 -10.88 -25.64
N ASP A 548 -38.24 -9.71 -25.95
CA ASP A 548 -36.92 -9.27 -25.47
C ASP A 548 -37.07 -7.95 -24.69
N THR A 549 -36.53 -7.88 -23.48
CA THR A 549 -36.53 -6.66 -22.66
C THR A 549 -35.36 -6.64 -21.67
N ILE A 550 -35.23 -5.55 -20.92
CA ILE A 550 -34.11 -5.29 -20.01
C ILE A 550 -34.43 -5.60 -18.53
N SER A 551 -35.62 -6.08 -18.18
CA SER A 551 -35.90 -6.56 -16.81
C SER A 551 -37.00 -7.61 -16.76
N LYS A 552 -36.97 -8.42 -15.70
CA LYS A 552 -37.95 -9.50 -15.48
C LYS A 552 -39.34 -8.95 -15.28
N GLU A 553 -39.43 -7.85 -14.54
CA GLU A 553 -40.67 -7.18 -14.19
C GLU A 553 -41.34 -6.58 -15.42
N ARG A 554 -40.55 -5.98 -16.34
CA ARG A 554 -41.05 -5.57 -17.65
C ARG A 554 -41.53 -6.80 -18.43
N MET A 555 -40.74 -7.87 -18.49
CA MET A 555 -41.10 -9.07 -19.24
C MET A 555 -42.46 -9.65 -18.78
N ASP A 556 -42.67 -9.75 -17.47
CA ASP A 556 -43.93 -10.23 -16.88
C ASP A 556 -45.13 -9.37 -17.26
N ILE A 557 -44.94 -8.06 -17.43
CA ILE A 557 -45.99 -7.16 -17.92
C ILE A 557 -46.39 -7.54 -19.35
N MET A 558 -45.43 -7.71 -20.26
CA MET A 558 -45.75 -8.10 -21.64
C MET A 558 -46.38 -9.50 -21.71
N LYS A 559 -45.94 -10.44 -20.87
CA LYS A 559 -46.59 -11.76 -20.76
C LYS A 559 -48.07 -11.63 -20.38
N ARG A 560 -48.40 -10.75 -19.42
CA ARG A 560 -49.81 -10.48 -19.03
C ARG A 560 -50.62 -9.85 -20.16
N VAL A 561 -50.02 -8.91 -20.91
CA VAL A 561 -50.66 -8.30 -22.10
C VAL A 561 -50.97 -9.39 -23.13
N LEU A 562 -49.97 -10.21 -23.50
CA LEU A 562 -50.14 -11.28 -24.47
C LEU A 562 -51.14 -12.35 -24.02
N ILE A 563 -51.13 -12.77 -22.75
CA ILE A 563 -52.10 -13.75 -22.25
C ILE A 563 -53.52 -13.20 -22.35
N LYS A 564 -53.72 -11.93 -22.02
CA LYS A 564 -55.06 -11.31 -22.04
C LYS A 564 -55.63 -11.21 -23.45
N PHE A 565 -54.82 -10.79 -24.43
CA PHE A 565 -55.31 -10.48 -25.78
C PHE A 565 -55.04 -11.58 -26.81
N CYS A 566 -54.01 -12.39 -26.59
CA CYS A 566 -53.50 -13.38 -27.55
C CYS A 566 -53.35 -14.79 -26.97
N GLY A 567 -53.83 -15.03 -25.74
CA GLY A 567 -53.61 -16.30 -25.02
C GLY A 567 -54.13 -17.56 -25.71
N PHE A 568 -55.09 -17.43 -26.64
CA PHE A 568 -55.58 -18.56 -27.44
C PHE A 568 -54.58 -19.01 -28.53
N TYR A 569 -53.67 -18.12 -28.94
CA TYR A 569 -52.73 -18.36 -30.05
C TYR A 569 -51.30 -18.65 -29.57
N LEU A 570 -51.03 -18.44 -28.28
CA LEU A 570 -49.71 -18.51 -27.69
C LEU A 570 -49.69 -19.52 -26.54
N SER A 571 -48.64 -20.34 -26.49
CA SER A 571 -48.31 -21.17 -25.33
C SER A 571 -46.91 -20.82 -24.86
N HIS A 572 -46.75 -20.47 -23.57
CA HIS A 572 -45.44 -20.17 -23.00
C HIS A 572 -44.57 -21.43 -22.99
N GLU A 573 -43.32 -21.31 -23.43
CA GLU A 573 -42.36 -22.42 -23.46
C GLU A 573 -41.27 -22.20 -22.42
N GLU A 574 -40.55 -21.08 -22.48
CA GLU A 574 -39.42 -20.82 -21.60
C GLU A 574 -39.18 -19.33 -21.31
N ASP A 575 -38.52 -19.06 -20.19
CA ASP A 575 -37.96 -17.75 -19.85
C ASP A 575 -36.44 -17.88 -19.67
N VAL A 576 -35.68 -17.00 -20.31
CA VAL A 576 -34.22 -16.94 -20.27
C VAL A 576 -33.81 -15.60 -19.66
N PHE A 577 -32.93 -15.66 -18.66
CA PHE A 577 -32.43 -14.49 -17.96
C PHE A 577 -30.90 -14.51 -17.95
N GLU A 578 -30.30 -13.50 -18.57
CA GLU A 578 -28.85 -13.34 -18.59
C GLU A 578 -28.49 -12.00 -17.95
N GLU A 579 -27.79 -12.06 -16.82
CA GLU A 579 -27.32 -10.84 -16.18
C GLU A 579 -26.24 -10.17 -17.04
N PRO A 580 -26.13 -8.83 -17.05
CA PRO A 580 -25.13 -8.12 -17.86
C PRO A 580 -23.70 -8.61 -17.60
N GLU A 581 -23.43 -9.08 -16.38
CA GLU A 581 -22.17 -9.69 -15.96
C GLU A 581 -21.77 -10.92 -16.79
N THR A 582 -22.75 -11.70 -17.25
CA THR A 582 -22.54 -12.93 -18.03
C THR A 582 -22.31 -12.66 -19.51
N LEU A 583 -22.88 -11.58 -20.05
CA LEU A 583 -22.73 -11.18 -21.46
C LEU A 583 -21.29 -10.74 -21.78
N GLY A 584 -20.68 -9.95 -20.89
CA GLY A 584 -19.29 -9.48 -21.07
C GLY A 584 -18.26 -10.61 -21.04
N SER A 585 -18.43 -11.58 -20.15
CA SER A 585 -17.48 -12.71 -20.01
C SER A 585 -17.54 -13.70 -21.18
N ASN A 586 -18.71 -13.90 -21.78
CA ASN A 586 -18.87 -14.75 -22.98
C ASN A 586 -18.27 -14.11 -24.24
N LEU A 587 -18.32 -12.78 -24.38
CA LEU A 587 -17.69 -12.06 -25.49
C LEU A 587 -16.16 -12.15 -25.46
N VAL A 588 -15.54 -12.15 -24.28
CA VAL A 588 -14.09 -12.32 -24.12
C VAL A 588 -13.66 -13.75 -24.46
N LYS A 589 -14.41 -14.76 -24.02
CA LYS A 589 -14.13 -16.17 -24.34
C LYS A 589 -14.26 -16.49 -25.84
N ASN A 590 -15.19 -15.85 -26.54
CA ASN A 590 -15.37 -16.05 -27.98
C ASN A 590 -14.34 -15.29 -28.84
N LYS A 591 -13.56 -14.36 -28.28
CA LYS A 591 -12.41 -13.75 -28.97
C LYS A 591 -11.09 -14.52 -28.77
N MET A 592 -11.06 -15.44 -27.81
CA MET A 592 -9.91 -16.32 -27.55
C MET A 592 -10.04 -17.71 -28.19
N LYS A 593 -11.12 -17.95 -28.93
CA LYS A 593 -11.27 -19.06 -29.89
C LYS A 593 -11.21 -18.48 -31.29
#